data_AF-A0A251TR36-F1
#
_entry.id   AF-A0A251TR36-F1
#
_cell.length_a   1.000
_cell.length_b   1.000
_cell.length_c   1.000
_cell.angle_alpha   90.00
_cell.angle_beta   90.00
_cell.angle_gamma   90.00
#
_symmetry.space_group_name_H-M   'P 1'
#
loop_
_entity.id
_entity.type
_entity.pdbx_description
1 polymer ?
#
loop_
_entity_poly.entity_id
_entity_poly.type
_entity_poly.pdbx_seq_one_letter_code
_entity_poly.pdbx_strand_id
1 'polypeptide(L)'
;MPQRHSKNNNDLAYFTYDEKRKLGYGTQKERLGKDSIKPFDACSLCLKPFIDPLCCQKGHVFCKECIFECLLSQKKDIQRKLAAHTSQLKQETERLTLQKARELDAFDQQNHGALPQYSDKHFNRDRNEFHGANSVKTTSFEQEALRTMKAFWLPSCYMTLRSKSTLQPPPQLAQKVKKSLK
;
A
#
# COMPACT_ATOMS: atom_id res chain seq x y z
N MET A 1 -12.22 -14.07 -49.45
CA MET A 1 -13.42 -14.23 -48.60
C MET A 1 -13.21 -13.43 -47.33
N PRO A 2 -14.02 -12.39 -47.02
CA PRO A 2 -13.90 -11.64 -45.76
C PRO A 2 -14.14 -12.56 -44.57
N GLN A 3 -13.24 -12.54 -43.60
CA GLN A 3 -13.36 -13.34 -42.38
C GLN A 3 -14.62 -12.91 -41.62
N ARG A 4 -15.54 -13.84 -41.37
CA ARG A 4 -16.77 -13.55 -40.60
C ARG A 4 -16.37 -13.13 -39.19
N HIS A 5 -16.69 -11.88 -38.84
CA HIS A 5 -16.40 -11.29 -37.53
C HIS A 5 -16.83 -12.24 -36.40
N SER A 6 -18.05 -12.79 -36.47
CA SER A 6 -18.66 -13.69 -35.47
C SER A 6 -17.90 -14.98 -35.14
N LYS A 7 -16.76 -15.24 -35.80
CA LYS A 7 -15.85 -16.36 -35.51
C LYS A 7 -14.54 -15.88 -34.87
N ASN A 8 -14.45 -14.62 -34.48
CA ASN A 8 -13.28 -14.08 -33.80
C ASN A 8 -13.28 -14.51 -32.33
N ASN A 9 -12.07 -14.77 -31.81
CA ASN A 9 -11.89 -15.00 -30.39
C ASN A 9 -12.38 -13.74 -29.65
N ASN A 10 -13.22 -13.91 -28.62
CA ASN A 10 -13.93 -12.87 -27.84
C ASN A 10 -15.29 -12.33 -28.35
N ASP A 11 -15.83 -12.81 -29.48
CA ASP A 11 -17.18 -12.38 -29.94
C ASP A 11 -18.33 -13.10 -29.19
N LEU A 12 -18.01 -14.17 -28.46
CA LEU A 12 -18.96 -14.90 -27.61
C LEU A 12 -19.11 -14.23 -26.24
N ALA A 13 -20.33 -14.22 -25.70
CA ALA A 13 -20.60 -13.72 -24.34
C ALA A 13 -19.97 -14.58 -23.23
N TYR A 14 -19.36 -15.71 -23.57
CA TYR A 14 -18.61 -16.58 -22.68
C TYR A 14 -17.26 -16.93 -23.30
N PHE A 15 -16.20 -16.93 -22.48
CA PHE A 15 -14.91 -17.43 -22.92
C PHE A 15 -14.93 -18.95 -23.05
N THR A 16 -14.47 -19.43 -24.19
CA THR A 16 -14.15 -20.84 -24.43
C THR A 16 -13.02 -21.31 -23.51
N TYR A 17 -12.84 -22.63 -23.41
CA TYR A 17 -11.77 -23.22 -22.59
C TYR A 17 -10.39 -22.72 -23.01
N ASP A 18 -10.12 -22.65 -24.32
CA ASP A 18 -8.83 -22.20 -24.84
C ASP A 18 -8.58 -20.71 -24.62
N GLU A 19 -9.60 -19.87 -24.72
CA GLU A 19 -9.50 -18.44 -24.39
C GLU A 19 -9.23 -18.25 -22.91
N LYS A 20 -9.95 -18.96 -22.02
CA LYS A 20 -9.70 -18.94 -20.56
C LYS A 20 -8.27 -19.36 -20.23
N ARG A 21 -7.75 -20.39 -20.92
CA ARG A 21 -6.36 -20.83 -20.75
C ARG A 21 -5.35 -19.78 -21.21
N LYS A 22 -5.60 -19.12 -22.35
CA LYS A 22 -4.72 -18.05 -22.89
C LYS A 22 -4.74 -16.76 -22.07
N LEU A 23 -5.88 -16.43 -21.46
CA LEU A 23 -6.04 -15.28 -20.56
C LEU A 23 -5.17 -15.40 -19.30
N GLY A 24 -4.76 -16.61 -18.95
CA GLY A 24 -3.94 -16.86 -17.76
C GLY A 24 -4.66 -16.50 -16.45
N TYR A 25 -5.98 -16.38 -16.47
CA TYR A 25 -6.78 -15.92 -15.34
C TYR A 25 -7.28 -17.09 -14.49
N GLY A 26 -7.20 -16.94 -13.17
CA GLY A 26 -7.65 -17.95 -12.19
C GLY A 26 -6.61 -19.03 -11.89
N THR A 27 -7.07 -20.14 -11.28
CA THR A 27 -6.21 -21.26 -10.91
C THR A 27 -5.83 -22.08 -12.13
N GLN A 28 -4.62 -21.92 -12.62
CA GLN A 28 -4.08 -22.70 -13.74
C GLN A 28 -3.46 -24.01 -13.22
N LYS A 29 -3.73 -25.11 -13.91
CA LYS A 29 -3.09 -26.41 -13.66
C LYS A 29 -2.34 -26.79 -14.93
N GLU A 30 -1.02 -26.82 -14.84
CA GLU A 30 -0.14 -27.25 -15.92
C GLU A 30 0.85 -28.29 -15.40
N ARG A 31 1.21 -29.26 -16.26
CA ARG A 31 2.21 -30.26 -15.94
C ARG A 31 3.60 -29.65 -16.13
N LEU A 32 4.24 -29.28 -15.03
CA LEU A 32 5.59 -28.75 -15.06
C LEU A 32 6.62 -29.85 -15.36
N GLY A 33 7.62 -29.51 -16.18
CA GLY A 33 8.73 -30.38 -16.52
C GLY A 33 9.83 -30.37 -15.44
N LYS A 34 10.87 -31.19 -15.65
CA LYS A 34 12.06 -31.22 -14.79
C LYS A 34 12.72 -29.85 -14.67
N ASP A 35 12.72 -29.08 -15.75
CA ASP A 35 13.38 -27.77 -15.84
C ASP A 35 12.70 -26.70 -14.97
N SER A 36 11.46 -26.95 -14.53
CA SER A 36 10.74 -26.07 -13.60
C SER A 36 11.16 -26.29 -12.13
N ILE A 37 11.94 -27.32 -11.84
CA ILE A 37 12.40 -27.65 -10.49
C ILE A 37 13.85 -27.18 -10.36
N LYS A 38 14.14 -26.44 -9.28
CA LYS A 38 15.51 -26.00 -8.99
C LYS A 38 16.42 -27.23 -8.84
N PRO A 39 17.55 -27.32 -9.56
CA PRO A 39 18.49 -28.40 -9.35
C PRO A 39 19.18 -28.25 -7.98
N PHE A 40 19.61 -29.39 -7.42
CA PHE A 40 20.16 -29.45 -6.05
C PHE A 40 21.50 -28.72 -5.92
N ASP A 41 22.28 -28.69 -7.00
CA ASP A 41 23.62 -28.11 -7.12
C ASP A 41 23.63 -26.64 -7.54
N ALA A 42 22.48 -25.97 -7.54
CA ALA A 42 22.36 -24.55 -7.88
C ALA A 42 22.11 -23.63 -6.68
N CYS A 43 22.72 -22.45 -6.73
CA CYS A 43 22.49 -21.36 -5.80
C CYS A 43 21.03 -20.90 -5.78
N SER A 44 20.48 -20.71 -4.59
CA SER A 44 19.08 -20.28 -4.44
C SER A 44 18.84 -18.79 -4.76
N LEU A 45 19.89 -18.03 -5.08
CA LEU A 45 19.81 -16.62 -5.49
C LEU A 45 20.07 -16.44 -6.99
N CYS A 46 21.20 -16.97 -7.50
CA CYS A 46 21.58 -16.78 -8.90
C CYS A 46 21.19 -17.95 -9.82
N LEU A 47 20.70 -19.07 -9.28
CA LEU A 47 20.30 -20.29 -10.02
C LEU A 47 21.42 -20.94 -10.86
N LYS A 48 22.67 -20.52 -10.65
CA LYS A 48 23.86 -21.11 -11.25
C LYS A 48 24.48 -22.15 -10.31
N PRO A 49 25.36 -23.05 -10.80
CA PRO A 49 26.16 -23.91 -9.95
C PRO A 49 26.88 -23.14 -8.85
N PHE A 50 27.08 -23.78 -7.70
CA PHE A 50 27.68 -23.12 -6.54
C PHE A 50 29.13 -22.68 -6.77
N ILE A 51 29.44 -21.48 -6.27
CA ILE A 51 30.79 -20.96 -6.09
C ILE A 51 30.89 -20.60 -4.61
N ASP A 52 31.80 -21.24 -3.88
CA ASP A 52 31.95 -21.12 -2.42
C ASP A 52 30.60 -21.20 -1.66
N PRO A 53 30.01 -22.40 -1.53
CA PRO A 53 28.69 -22.57 -0.96
C PRO A 53 28.67 -22.23 0.53
N LEU A 54 27.67 -21.43 0.94
CA LEU A 54 27.32 -21.16 2.33
C LEU A 54 25.89 -21.64 2.60
N CYS A 55 25.67 -22.21 3.78
CA CYS A 55 24.36 -22.69 4.21
C CYS A 55 23.74 -21.80 5.30
N CYS A 56 22.43 -21.60 5.20
CA CYS A 56 21.64 -21.05 6.29
C CYS A 56 21.17 -22.18 7.23
N GLN A 57 20.81 -21.84 8.46
CA GLN A 57 20.28 -22.79 9.45
C GLN A 57 19.01 -23.53 8.97
N LYS A 58 18.29 -22.96 8.01
CA LYS A 58 17.10 -23.57 7.38
C LYS A 58 17.42 -24.58 6.27
N GLY A 59 18.70 -24.80 5.95
CA GLY A 59 19.13 -25.73 4.90
C GLY A 59 19.16 -25.16 3.48
N HIS A 60 18.97 -23.85 3.31
CA HIS A 60 19.17 -23.19 2.02
C HIS A 60 20.65 -22.94 1.76
N VAL A 61 21.10 -23.20 0.53
CA VAL A 61 22.50 -23.04 0.11
C VAL A 61 22.60 -21.91 -0.93
N PHE A 62 23.67 -21.13 -0.82
CA PHE A 62 23.94 -19.92 -1.61
C PHE A 62 25.42 -19.82 -1.96
N CYS A 63 25.75 -19.08 -3.02
CA CYS A 63 27.13 -18.61 -3.23
C CYS A 63 27.45 -17.52 -2.20
N LYS A 64 28.69 -17.50 -1.71
CA LYS A 64 29.20 -16.52 -0.75
C LYS A 64 28.90 -15.07 -1.14
N GLU A 65 29.18 -14.70 -2.38
CA GLU A 65 28.95 -13.33 -2.88
C GLU A 65 27.47 -12.98 -2.91
N CYS A 66 26.64 -13.87 -3.48
CA CYS A 66 25.20 -13.63 -3.63
C CYS A 66 24.51 -13.39 -2.29
N ILE A 67 24.83 -14.19 -1.26
CA ILE A 67 24.19 -14.03 0.04
C ILE A 67 24.61 -12.72 0.72
N PHE A 68 25.87 -12.32 0.60
CA PHE A 68 26.33 -11.05 1.18
C PHE A 68 25.71 -9.85 0.48
N GLU A 69 25.64 -9.84 -0.84
CA GLU A 69 24.98 -8.77 -1.60
C GLU A 69 23.50 -8.65 -1.21
N CYS A 70 22.80 -9.78 -1.11
CA CYS A 70 21.41 -9.83 -0.68
C CYS A 70 21.20 -9.29 0.75
N LEU A 71 22.10 -9.62 1.67
CA LEU A 71 22.02 -9.10 3.05
C LEU A 71 22.32 -7.60 3.11
N LEU A 72 23.27 -7.10 2.33
CA LEU A 72 23.59 -5.68 2.27
C LEU A 72 22.46 -4.86 1.65
N SER A 73 21.84 -5.34 0.58
CA SER A 73 20.68 -4.68 -0.04
C SER A 73 19.49 -4.64 0.91
N GLN A 74 19.18 -5.76 1.58
CA GLN A 74 18.12 -5.82 2.60
C GLN A 74 18.36 -4.83 3.74
N LYS A 75 19.60 -4.73 4.26
CA LYS A 75 19.94 -3.77 5.32
C LYS A 75 19.72 -2.32 4.87
N LYS A 76 20.15 -1.98 3.65
CA LYS A 76 19.91 -0.64 3.06
C LYS A 76 18.43 -0.35 2.89
N ASP A 77 17.64 -1.32 2.42
CA ASP A 77 16.20 -1.18 2.23
C ASP A 77 15.45 -1.00 3.55
N ILE A 78 15.83 -1.76 4.57
CA ILE A 78 15.29 -1.61 5.91
C ILE A 78 15.58 -0.21 6.46
N GLN A 79 16.82 0.27 6.33
CA GLN A 79 17.18 1.61 6.78
C GLN A 79 16.38 2.70 6.06
N ARG A 80 16.19 2.59 4.73
CA ARG A 80 15.37 3.53 3.95
C ARG A 80 13.91 3.52 4.42
N LYS A 81 13.31 2.34 4.62
CA LYS A 81 11.93 2.20 5.10
C LYS A 81 11.75 2.76 6.52
N LEU A 82 12.70 2.51 7.40
CA LEU A 82 12.69 3.05 8.77
C LEU A 82 12.77 4.57 8.76
N ALA A 83 13.67 5.17 7.98
CA ALA A 83 13.78 6.61 7.85
C ALA A 83 12.46 7.24 7.35
N ALA A 84 11.88 6.69 6.28
CA ALA A 84 10.59 7.15 5.75
C ALA A 84 9.48 7.04 6.80
N HIS A 85 9.37 5.91 7.50
CA HIS A 85 8.37 5.73 8.55
C HIS A 85 8.55 6.72 9.70
N THR A 86 9.78 6.95 10.17
CA THR A 86 10.04 7.93 11.23
C THR A 86 9.69 9.36 10.80
N SER A 87 9.93 9.73 9.54
CA SER A 87 9.52 11.04 9.02
C SER A 87 8.00 11.21 8.94
N GLN A 88 7.28 10.15 8.54
CA GLN A 88 5.81 10.15 8.49
C GLN A 88 5.22 10.29 9.89
N LEU A 89 5.73 9.53 10.87
CA LEU A 89 5.29 9.64 12.25
C LEU A 89 5.53 11.04 12.81
N LYS A 90 6.72 11.63 12.57
CA LYS A 90 7.01 13.00 13.01
C LYS A 90 6.02 14.01 12.43
N GLN A 91 5.79 13.96 11.12
CA GLN A 91 4.81 14.84 10.47
C GLN A 91 3.39 14.65 11.02
N GLU A 92 2.97 13.41 11.26
CA GLU A 92 1.66 13.13 11.85
C GLU A 92 1.57 13.69 13.29
N THR A 93 2.59 13.47 14.11
CA THR A 93 2.63 14.04 15.47
C THR A 93 2.62 15.57 15.46
N GLU A 94 3.38 16.22 14.58
CA GLU A 94 3.41 17.68 14.45
C GLU A 94 2.04 18.24 14.01
N ARG A 95 1.37 17.57 13.06
CA ARG A 95 0.02 17.94 12.61
C ARG A 95 -1.00 17.80 13.73
N LEU A 96 -0.95 16.70 14.49
CA LEU A 96 -1.84 16.47 15.64
C LEU A 96 -1.57 17.49 16.75
N THR A 97 -0.31 17.82 17.05
CA THR A 97 0.03 18.84 18.05
C THR A 97 -0.45 20.22 17.62
N LEU A 98 -0.31 20.56 16.33
CA LEU A 98 -0.76 21.83 15.79
C LEU A 98 -2.31 21.94 15.81
N GLN A 99 -3.01 20.85 15.50
CA GLN A 99 -4.47 20.80 15.61
C GLN A 99 -4.93 21.01 17.05
N LYS A 100 -4.36 20.27 18.00
CA LYS A 100 -4.67 20.42 19.43
C LYS A 100 -4.38 21.83 19.94
N ALA A 101 -3.27 22.43 19.53
CA ALA A 101 -2.93 23.80 19.91
C ALA A 101 -3.97 24.82 19.38
N ARG A 102 -4.43 24.65 18.13
CA ARG A 102 -5.49 25.49 17.55
C ARG A 102 -6.84 25.30 18.24
N GLU A 103 -7.18 24.06 18.62
CA GLU A 103 -8.41 23.76 19.36
C GLU A 103 -8.42 24.41 20.74
N LEU A 104 -7.29 24.35 21.47
CA LEU A 104 -7.14 25.02 22.77
C LEU A 104 -7.23 26.55 22.64
N ASP A 105 -6.54 27.14 21.67
CA ASP A 105 -6.59 28.59 21.42
C ASP A 105 -8.00 29.06 21.05
N ALA A 106 -8.72 28.30 20.21
CA ALA A 106 -10.11 28.58 19.88
C ALA A 106 -11.04 28.49 21.11
N PHE A 107 -10.81 27.52 22.00
CA PHE A 107 -11.56 27.39 23.25
C PHE A 107 -11.28 28.55 24.22
N ASP A 108 -10.03 28.96 24.37
CA ASP A 108 -9.65 30.09 25.22
C ASP A 108 -10.27 31.41 24.71
N GLN A 109 -10.23 31.63 23.39
CA GLN A 109 -10.86 32.79 22.74
C GLN A 109 -12.37 32.81 22.94
N GLN A 110 -13.04 31.64 22.90
CA GLN A 110 -14.48 31.56 23.13
C GLN A 110 -14.87 31.91 24.57
N ASN A 111 -14.08 31.50 25.57
CA ASN A 111 -14.40 31.72 26.99
C ASN A 111 -13.91 33.08 27.52
N HIS A 112 -12.78 33.59 27.01
CA HIS A 112 -12.12 34.79 27.51
C HIS A 112 -12.14 35.97 26.52
N GLY A 113 -12.78 35.81 25.36
CA GLY A 113 -12.93 36.88 24.37
C GLY A 113 -13.84 38.01 24.85
N ALA A 114 -13.30 39.23 24.94
CA ALA A 114 -14.04 40.43 25.35
C ALA A 114 -14.99 40.99 24.26
N LEU A 115 -14.99 40.42 23.06
CA LEU A 115 -15.85 40.83 21.95
C LEU A 115 -16.66 39.62 21.46
N PRO A 116 -17.99 39.75 21.23
CA PRO A 116 -18.79 38.70 20.62
C PRO A 116 -18.19 38.35 19.25
N GLN A 117 -17.86 37.08 19.03
CA GLN A 117 -17.49 36.60 17.70
C GLN A 117 -18.73 36.65 16.80
N TYR A 118 -18.91 37.76 16.08
CA TYR A 118 -19.83 37.80 14.95
C TYR A 118 -19.27 36.88 13.89
N SER A 119 -19.90 35.72 13.68
CA SER A 119 -19.58 34.85 12.56
C SER A 119 -19.95 35.60 11.28
N ASP A 120 -18.99 36.31 10.69
CA ASP A 120 -19.20 37.02 9.44
C ASP A 120 -19.25 35.99 8.30
N LYS A 121 -20.40 35.33 8.16
CA LYS A 121 -20.73 34.44 7.02
C LYS A 121 -21.04 35.23 5.75
N HIS A 122 -20.68 36.51 5.68
CA HIS A 122 -20.97 37.39 4.56
C HIS A 122 -19.69 37.98 3.96
N PHE A 123 -18.82 37.13 3.41
CA PHE A 123 -17.83 37.58 2.42
C PHE A 123 -17.96 36.79 1.11
N ASN A 124 -18.43 37.52 0.09
CA ASN A 124 -18.32 37.33 -1.35
C ASN A 124 -19.00 36.11 -1.98
N ARG A 125 -20.25 36.34 -2.38
CA ARG A 125 -21.01 35.53 -3.34
C ARG A 125 -20.82 36.01 -4.79
N ASP A 126 -19.64 36.55 -5.12
CA ASP A 126 -19.27 36.95 -6.49
C ASP A 126 -18.12 36.08 -7.00
N ARG A 127 -18.47 34.83 -7.31
CA ARG A 127 -17.77 34.02 -8.31
C ARG A 127 -18.82 33.67 -9.34
N ASN A 128 -18.84 34.44 -10.43
CA ASN A 128 -19.41 34.01 -11.70
C ASN A 128 -18.53 32.83 -12.20
N GLU A 129 -18.81 31.64 -11.70
CA GLU A 129 -18.22 30.40 -12.19
C GLU A 129 -19.34 29.60 -12.84
N PHE A 130 -19.26 29.53 -14.17
CA PHE A 130 -20.20 28.84 -15.03
C PHE A 130 -20.36 27.37 -14.60
N HIS A 131 -21.49 27.06 -13.97
CA HIS A 131 -21.89 25.69 -13.69
C HIS A 131 -22.48 25.07 -14.96
N GLY A 132 -21.64 24.34 -15.70
CA GLY A 132 -22.13 23.35 -16.66
C GLY A 132 -23.05 22.34 -15.97
N ALA A 133 -23.94 21.72 -16.74
CA ALA A 133 -25.13 20.96 -16.34
C ALA A 133 -24.96 19.75 -15.39
N ASN A 134 -23.84 19.59 -14.69
CA ASN A 134 -23.55 18.47 -13.79
C ASN A 134 -23.32 18.86 -12.31
N SER A 135 -23.56 20.11 -11.90
CA SER A 135 -23.40 20.50 -10.49
C SER A 135 -24.72 20.35 -9.72
N VAL A 136 -25.12 19.11 -9.44
CA VAL A 136 -26.07 18.85 -8.34
C VAL A 136 -25.29 19.04 -7.04
N LYS A 137 -25.67 20.04 -6.25
CA LYS A 137 -25.15 20.22 -4.90
C LYS A 137 -25.60 19.02 -4.08
N THR A 138 -24.68 18.12 -3.76
CA THR A 138 -24.95 17.00 -2.85
C THR A 138 -25.41 17.56 -1.52
N THR A 139 -26.60 17.14 -1.09
CA THR A 139 -27.14 17.54 0.23
C THR A 139 -26.21 17.02 1.33
N SER A 140 -26.22 17.64 2.52
CA SER A 140 -25.39 17.19 3.65
C SER A 140 -25.62 15.71 3.99
N PHE A 141 -26.86 15.24 3.80
CA PHE A 141 -27.27 13.85 3.97
C PHE A 141 -26.60 12.90 2.95
N GLU A 142 -26.52 13.30 1.69
CA GLU A 142 -25.84 12.52 0.64
C GLU A 142 -24.32 12.49 0.84
N GLN A 143 -23.73 13.57 1.35
CA GLN A 143 -22.31 13.60 1.70
C GLN A 143 -21.99 12.69 2.89
N GLU A 144 -22.84 12.68 3.92
CA GLU A 144 -22.74 11.77 5.06
C GLU A 144 -22.88 10.31 4.62
N ALA A 145 -23.83 10.02 3.72
CA ALA A 145 -24.05 8.70 3.15
C ALA A 145 -22.84 8.23 2.32
N LEU A 146 -22.26 9.10 1.49
CA LEU A 146 -21.04 8.79 0.71
C LEU A 146 -19.81 8.57 1.60
N ARG A 147 -19.74 9.22 2.77
CA ARG A 147 -18.66 9.02 3.76
C ARG A 147 -18.82 7.73 4.56
N THR A 148 -20.06 7.35 4.89
CA THR A 148 -20.39 6.16 5.69
C THR A 148 -20.60 4.88 4.87
N MET A 149 -20.85 5.01 3.56
CA MET A 149 -20.96 3.87 2.65
C MET A 149 -19.64 3.10 2.54
N LYS A 150 -19.66 1.84 2.99
CA LYS A 150 -18.60 0.85 2.73
C LYS A 150 -18.74 0.30 1.30
N ALA A 151 -18.28 1.06 0.31
CA ALA A 151 -18.08 0.52 -1.03
C ALA A 151 -16.59 0.45 -1.36
N PHE A 152 -16.19 -0.64 -1.99
CA PHE A 152 -14.80 -0.93 -2.38
C PHE A 152 -14.17 0.15 -3.29
N TRP A 153 -14.99 0.87 -4.06
CA TRP A 153 -14.56 1.83 -5.08
C TRP A 153 -14.53 3.30 -4.61
N LEU A 154 -14.98 3.59 -3.38
CA LEU A 154 -14.94 4.96 -2.81
C LEU A 154 -13.54 5.25 -2.23
N PRO A 155 -12.85 6.35 -2.63
CA PRO A 155 -11.50 6.67 -2.14
C PRO A 155 -11.37 6.79 -0.61
N SER A 156 -12.45 7.19 0.09
CA SER A 156 -12.53 7.22 1.56
C SER A 156 -12.33 5.83 2.19
N CYS A 157 -12.85 4.77 1.55
CA CYS A 157 -12.73 3.40 2.02
C CYS A 157 -11.35 2.77 1.73
N TYR A 158 -10.56 3.33 0.79
CA TYR A 158 -9.18 2.90 0.55
C TYR A 158 -8.29 3.15 1.80
N MET A 159 -8.65 4.12 2.65
CA MET A 159 -7.90 4.43 3.87
C MET A 159 -8.11 3.43 5.00
N THR A 160 -9.24 2.72 5.05
CA THR A 160 -9.49 1.69 6.08
C THR A 160 -8.94 0.32 5.69
N LEU A 161 -8.82 -0.01 4.40
CA LEU A 161 -8.16 -1.25 3.94
C LEU A 161 -6.61 -1.14 3.91
N ARG A 162 -6.06 0.08 3.86
CA ARG A 162 -4.60 0.33 3.91
C ARG A 162 -4.03 0.43 5.34
N SER A 163 -4.85 0.37 6.39
CA SER A 163 -4.36 0.34 7.78
C SER A 163 -3.66 -0.98 8.15
N LYS A 164 -3.78 -2.02 7.32
CA LYS A 164 -2.95 -3.25 7.40
C LYS A 164 -1.59 -3.13 6.71
N SER A 165 -1.27 -1.97 6.13
CA SER A 165 0.11 -1.58 5.81
C SER A 165 0.53 -0.39 6.65
N THR A 166 0.33 -0.46 7.98
CA THR A 166 1.39 0.07 8.83
C THR A 166 2.65 -0.66 8.36
N LEU A 167 3.65 0.10 7.91
CA LEU A 167 5.01 -0.39 7.78
C LEU A 167 5.38 -0.89 9.17
N GLN A 168 5.06 -2.15 9.46
CA GLN A 168 5.43 -2.77 10.69
C GLN A 168 6.94 -2.61 10.76
N PRO A 169 7.49 -2.08 11.87
CA PRO A 169 8.91 -2.07 12.05
C PRO A 169 9.41 -3.50 11.78
N PRO A 170 10.51 -3.67 11.03
CA PRO A 170 11.10 -4.99 10.81
C PRO A 170 11.20 -5.68 12.17
N PRO A 171 10.78 -6.95 12.29
CA PRO A 171 10.73 -7.65 13.57
C PRO A 171 12.09 -7.48 14.23
N GLN A 172 12.12 -6.79 15.37
CA GLN A 172 13.35 -6.62 16.13
C GLN A 172 13.82 -8.02 16.49
N LEU A 173 14.94 -8.45 15.87
CA LEU A 173 15.73 -9.55 16.38
C LEU A 173 16.16 -9.16 17.78
N ALA A 174 15.39 -9.60 18.77
CA ALA A 174 15.69 -9.45 20.17
C ALA A 174 17.14 -9.89 20.38
N GLN A 175 18.00 -8.92 20.68
CA GLN A 175 19.36 -9.16 21.12
C GLN A 175 19.28 -9.85 22.50
N LYS A 176 19.12 -11.17 22.49
CA LYS A 176 19.27 -12.01 23.67
C LYS A 176 20.76 -12.34 23.83
N VAL A 177 21.57 -11.33 24.12
CA VAL A 177 22.98 -11.52 24.49
C VAL A 177 23.29 -10.63 25.69
N LYS A 178 23.68 -11.29 26.78
CA LYS A 178 24.30 -10.80 28.03
C LYS A 178 23.36 -10.26 29.11
N LYS A 179 22.96 -11.15 30.02
CA LYS A 179 23.18 -11.02 31.48
C LYS A 179 22.75 -12.31 32.18
N SER A 180 23.72 -13.18 32.43
CA SER A 180 23.72 -14.10 33.58
C SER A 180 25.18 -14.36 33.91
N LEU A 181 25.78 -13.34 34.55
CA LEU A 181 26.78 -13.56 35.57
C LEU A 181 26.05 -14.25 36.73
N LYS A 182 26.43 -15.49 37.02
CA LYS A 182 26.62 -16.04 38.37
C LYS A 182 27.44 -17.30 38.22
#